data_AF-A0A0J6L1J5-F1
#
_entry.id   AF-A0A0J6L1J5-F1
#
_cell.length_a   1.000
_cell.length_b   1.000
_cell.length_c   1.000
_cell.angle_alpha   90.00
_cell.angle_beta   90.00
_cell.angle_gamma   90.00
#
_symmetry.space_group_name_H-M   'P 1'
#
loop_
_entity.id
_entity.type
_entity.pdbx_description
1 polymer ?
#
loop_
_entity_poly.entity_id
_entity_poly.type
_entity_poly.pdbx_seq_one_letter_code
_entity_poly.pdbx_strand_id
1 'polypeptide(L)'
;MKKYYTIVGIVSIILVAILLITCPKESDFKLYLEDKYTLKCDESSFECTQNVDGKKEKLQFESINARNGVFFMTVKQTYKTEAGLTKEYSGVGLFGTFLFVSEKTF
;
A
#
# COMPACT_ATOMS: atom_id res chain seq x y z
N MET A 1 11.38 -31.08 -30.62
CA MET A 1 10.35 -30.50 -29.74
C MET A 1 10.71 -30.42 -28.25
N LYS A 2 11.70 -31.14 -27.70
CA LYS A 2 11.95 -31.17 -26.23
C LYS A 2 12.55 -29.89 -25.61
N LYS A 3 13.50 -29.22 -26.28
CA LYS A 3 14.24 -28.07 -25.68
C LYS A 3 13.37 -26.81 -25.45
N TYR A 4 12.41 -26.54 -26.35
CA TYR A 4 11.55 -25.36 -26.24
C TYR A 4 10.65 -25.43 -25.00
N TYR A 5 10.00 -26.57 -24.76
CA TYR A 5 9.15 -26.74 -23.56
C TYR A 5 9.95 -26.63 -22.25
N THR A 6 11.21 -27.10 -22.23
CA THR A 6 12.08 -26.93 -21.06
C THR A 6 12.42 -25.47 -20.82
N ILE A 7 12.74 -24.70 -21.88
CA ILE A 7 13.03 -23.26 -21.77
C ILE A 7 11.79 -22.50 -21.29
N VAL A 8 10.63 -22.76 -21.91
CA VAL A 8 9.36 -22.13 -21.50
C VAL A 8 9.02 -22.47 -20.05
N GLY A 9 9.24 -23.72 -19.62
CA GLY A 9 9.04 -24.13 -18.23
C GLY A 9 9.92 -23.36 -17.24
N ILE A 10 11.21 -23.23 -17.53
CA ILE A 10 12.16 -22.48 -16.69
C ILE A 10 11.77 -21.00 -16.64
N VAL A 11 11.45 -20.39 -17.79
CA VAL A 11 11.06 -18.97 -17.85
C VAL A 11 9.80 -18.73 -17.03
N SER A 12 8.78 -19.59 -17.14
CA SER A 12 7.55 -19.48 -16.35
C SER A 12 7.79 -19.57 -14.85
N ILE A 13 8.67 -20.47 -14.39
CA ILE A 13 9.03 -20.60 -12.97
C ILE A 13 9.73 -19.33 -12.49
N ILE A 14 10.68 -18.80 -13.26
CA ILE A 14 11.37 -17.55 -12.93
C ILE A 14 10.38 -16.40 -12.83
N LEU A 15 9.41 -16.32 -13.75
CA LEU A 15 8.42 -15.25 -13.77
C LEU A 15 7.51 -15.31 -12.53
N VAL A 16 7.06 -16.50 -12.13
CA VAL A 16 6.31 -16.69 -10.88
C VAL A 16 7.15 -16.33 -9.66
N ALA A 17 8.43 -16.72 -9.62
CA ALA A 17 9.32 -16.36 -8.52
C ALA A 17 9.48 -14.83 -8.39
N ILE A 18 9.65 -14.12 -9.50
CA ILE A 18 9.72 -12.65 -9.51
C ILE A 18 8.41 -12.05 -8.98
N LEU A 19 7.26 -12.55 -9.41
CA LEU A 19 5.95 -12.06 -8.94
C LEU A 19 5.75 -12.26 -7.44
N LEU A 20 6.25 -13.36 -6.87
CA LEU A 20 6.18 -13.62 -5.44
C LEU A 20 7.14 -12.71 -4.64
N ILE A 21 8.37 -12.53 -5.12
CA ILE A 21 9.37 -11.69 -4.46
C ILE A 21 8.98 -10.20 -4.50
N THR A 22 8.35 -9.78 -5.60
CA THR A 22 7.88 -8.40 -5.79
C THR A 22 6.48 -8.18 -5.24
N CYS A 23 5.88 -9.13 -4.50
CA CYS A 23 4.61 -8.86 -3.85
C CYS A 23 4.84 -7.80 -2.76
N PRO A 24 4.21 -6.61 -2.85
CA PRO A 24 4.41 -5.55 -1.88
C PRO A 24 3.86 -5.95 -0.51
N LYS A 25 4.23 -5.20 0.52
CA LYS A 25 3.85 -5.37 1.93
C LYS A 25 3.08 -4.16 2.44
N GLU A 26 2.40 -4.28 3.57
CA GLU A 26 1.72 -3.14 4.23
C GLU A 26 2.68 -1.98 4.52
N SER A 27 3.94 -2.28 4.87
CA SER A 27 4.99 -1.28 5.08
C SER A 27 5.25 -0.44 3.85
N ASP A 28 5.16 -1.05 2.66
CA ASP A 28 5.38 -0.34 1.39
C ASP A 28 4.21 0.62 1.10
N PHE A 29 3.01 0.34 1.61
CA PHE A 29 1.89 1.27 1.54
C PHE A 29 2.10 2.48 2.44
N LYS A 30 2.60 2.28 3.66
CA LYS A 30 2.97 3.38 4.57
C LYS A 30 4.00 4.30 3.91
N LEU A 31 5.05 3.73 3.31
CA LEU A 31 6.06 4.49 2.56
C LEU A 31 5.44 5.24 1.37
N TYR A 32 4.50 4.62 0.65
CA TYR A 32 3.79 5.29 -0.44
C TYR A 32 2.99 6.50 0.05
N LEU A 33 2.26 6.37 1.17
CA LEU A 33 1.49 7.48 1.73
C LEU A 33 2.40 8.60 2.27
N GLU A 34 3.55 8.25 2.85
CA GLU A 34 4.53 9.24 3.27
C GLU A 34 5.10 10.02 2.08
N ASP A 35 5.46 9.34 0.98
CA ASP A 35 6.01 9.97 -0.22
C ASP A 35 4.96 10.81 -0.97
N LYS A 36 3.77 10.25 -1.22
CA LYS A 36 2.74 10.90 -2.05
C LYS A 36 1.89 11.90 -1.31
N TYR A 37 1.53 11.60 -0.07
CA TYR A 37 0.58 12.39 0.71
C TYR A 37 1.25 13.13 1.86
N THR A 38 2.58 13.03 2.02
CA THR A 38 3.32 13.60 3.16
C THR A 38 2.72 13.15 4.51
N LEU A 39 2.15 11.94 4.53
CA LEU A 39 1.52 11.38 5.72
C LEU A 39 2.57 10.72 6.60
N LYS A 40 2.92 11.36 7.71
CA LYS A 40 3.91 10.85 8.66
C LYS A 40 3.23 10.40 9.94
N CYS A 41 3.36 9.11 10.24
CA CYS A 41 2.78 8.49 11.42
C CYS A 41 3.86 8.18 12.46
N ASP A 42 3.61 8.58 13.70
CA ASP A 42 4.38 8.15 14.87
C ASP A 42 3.80 6.83 15.39
N GLU A 43 4.63 5.79 15.34
CA GLU A 43 4.24 4.43 15.74
C GLU A 43 3.98 4.29 17.25
N SER A 44 4.48 5.23 18.06
CA SER A 44 4.33 5.21 19.51
C SER A 44 3.01 5.81 20.00
N SER A 45 2.42 6.73 19.23
CA SER A 45 1.22 7.49 19.62
C SER A 45 -0.01 7.20 18.76
N PHE A 46 0.11 6.42 17.68
CA PHE A 46 -0.93 6.23 16.67
C PHE A 46 -1.40 7.56 16.03
N GLU A 47 -0.62 8.62 16.20
CA GLU A 47 -0.88 9.92 15.60
C GLU A 47 -0.10 10.06 14.30
N CYS A 48 -0.79 10.59 13.31
CA CYS A 48 -0.25 10.90 11.99
C CYS A 48 -0.44 12.38 11.73
N THR A 49 0.48 12.95 10.94
CA THR A 49 0.39 14.32 10.48
C THR A 49 0.45 14.33 8.96
N GLN A 50 -0.40 15.15 8.37
CA GLN A 50 -0.46 15.37 6.94
C GLN A 50 -0.37 16.87 6.66
N ASN A 51 0.33 17.26 5.60
CA ASN A 51 0.32 18.65 5.15
C ASN A 51 -0.66 18.80 3.99
N VAL A 52 -1.80 19.44 4.25
CA VAL A 52 -2.85 19.70 3.25
C VAL A 52 -2.96 21.21 3.10
N ASP A 53 -2.77 21.73 1.88
CA ASP A 53 -2.84 23.16 1.56
C ASP A 53 -1.96 24.07 2.46
N GLY A 54 -0.79 23.57 2.86
CA GLY A 54 0.16 24.29 3.71
C GLY A 54 -0.20 24.29 5.20
N LYS A 55 -1.26 23.59 5.60
CA LYS A 55 -1.66 23.39 7.00
C LYS A 55 -1.33 21.96 7.43
N LYS A 56 -0.74 21.84 8.63
CA LYS A 56 -0.58 20.55 9.30
C LYS A 56 -1.93 20.11 9.86
N GLU A 57 -2.49 19.07 9.28
CA GLU A 57 -3.65 18.35 9.80
C GLU A 57 -3.15 17.15 10.63
N LYS A 58 -3.71 16.95 11.82
CA LYS A 58 -3.49 15.72 12.58
C LYS A 58 -4.57 14.69 12.26
N LEU A 59 -4.12 13.45 12.18
CA LEU A 59 -4.89 12.28 11.82
C LEU A 59 -4.60 11.21 12.87
N GLN A 60 -5.63 10.63 13.47
CA GLN A 60 -5.48 9.50 14.37
C GLN A 60 -5.71 8.22 13.59
N PHE A 61 -4.78 7.28 13.65
CA PHE A 61 -4.96 5.97 13.02
C PHE A 61 -6.11 5.21 13.71
N GLU A 62 -7.10 4.76 12.94
CA GLU A 62 -8.22 3.97 13.47
C GLU A 62 -8.08 2.49 13.12
N SER A 63 -7.80 2.16 11.85
CA SER A 63 -7.72 0.77 11.42
C SER A 63 -6.94 0.57 10.14
N ILE A 64 -6.46 -0.67 9.97
CA ILE A 64 -5.89 -1.18 8.73
C ILE A 64 -6.63 -2.46 8.34
N ASN A 65 -6.97 -2.57 7.07
CA ASN A 65 -7.52 -3.77 6.46
C ASN A 65 -6.70 -4.09 5.23
N ALA A 66 -5.75 -5.02 5.37
CA ALA A 66 -5.01 -5.56 4.26
C ALA A 66 -5.46 -6.98 3.91
N ARG A 67 -5.50 -7.26 2.61
CA ARG A 67 -5.79 -8.59 2.07
C ARG A 67 -4.69 -8.98 1.09
N ASN A 68 -4.04 -10.09 1.38
CA ASN A 68 -3.02 -10.66 0.53
C ASN A 68 -3.65 -11.60 -0.50
N GLY A 69 -3.48 -11.29 -1.77
CA GLY A 69 -3.59 -12.25 -2.87
C GLY A 69 -2.24 -12.93 -3.13
N VAL A 70 -2.20 -13.83 -4.11
CA VAL A 70 -0.99 -14.58 -4.46
C VAL A 70 0.09 -13.67 -5.07
N PHE A 71 -0.32 -12.65 -5.83
CA PHE A 71 0.58 -11.73 -6.54
C PHE A 71 0.29 -10.26 -6.29
N PHE A 72 -0.69 -9.97 -5.43
CA PHE A 72 -1.14 -8.61 -5.16
C PHE A 72 -1.56 -8.47 -3.71
N MET A 73 -1.62 -7.23 -3.24
CA MET A 73 -2.23 -6.89 -1.96
C MET A 73 -3.28 -5.81 -2.18
N THR A 74 -4.37 -5.82 -1.44
CA THR A 74 -5.19 -4.63 -1.27
C THR A 74 -5.05 -4.12 0.15
N VAL A 75 -4.90 -2.82 0.31
CA VAL A 75 -4.78 -2.18 1.63
C VAL A 75 -5.79 -1.08 1.72
N LYS A 76 -6.43 -0.97 2.89
CA LYS A 76 -7.24 0.16 3.29
C LYS A 76 -6.78 0.61 4.67
N GLN A 77 -6.40 1.87 4.78
CA GLN A 77 -6.04 2.51 6.05
C GLN A 77 -7.02 3.64 6.33
N THR A 78 -7.55 3.64 7.53
CA THR A 78 -8.57 4.59 7.97
C THR A 78 -8.04 5.45 9.10
N TYR A 79 -8.27 6.74 8.99
CA TYR A 79 -7.80 7.76 9.91
C TYR A 79 -8.95 8.68 10.32
N LYS A 80 -8.88 9.20 11.53
CA LYS A 80 -9.80 10.23 12.03
C LYS A 80 -9.11 11.58 12.08
N THR A 81 -9.73 12.59 11.50
CA THR A 81 -9.25 13.98 11.55
C THR A 81 -9.58 14.62 12.91
N GLU A 82 -8.89 15.71 13.27
CA GLU A 82 -9.25 16.52 14.44
C GLU A 82 -10.69 17.07 14.36
N ALA A 83 -11.22 17.27 13.14
CA ALA A 83 -12.59 17.70 12.90
C ALA A 83 -13.63 16.57 13.09
N GLY A 84 -13.20 15.35 13.39
CA GLY A 84 -14.05 14.18 13.58
C GLY A 84 -14.46 13.48 12.28
N LEU A 85 -14.00 13.95 11.12
CA LEU A 85 -14.19 13.32 9.81
C LEU A 85 -13.29 12.09 9.65
N THR A 86 -13.74 11.13 8.85
CA THR A 86 -12.98 9.90 8.58
C THR A 86 -12.32 9.97 7.20
N LYS A 87 -11.00 9.82 7.16
CA LYS A 87 -10.20 9.71 5.93
C LYS A 87 -9.79 8.27 5.68
N GLU A 88 -10.09 7.73 4.51
CA GLU A 88 -9.68 6.40 4.06
C GLU A 88 -8.69 6.52 2.89
N TYR A 89 -7.52 5.90 3.04
CA TYR A 89 -6.57 5.66 1.95
C TYR A 89 -6.63 4.20 1.56
N SER A 90 -6.91 3.94 0.29
CA SER A 90 -7.02 2.58 -0.25
C SER A 90 -6.13 2.41 -1.46
N GLY A 91 -5.54 1.23 -1.65
CA GLY A 91 -4.65 0.97 -2.77
C GLY A 91 -4.51 -0.52 -3.10
N VAL A 92 -4.03 -0.80 -4.30
CA VAL A 92 -3.72 -2.16 -4.78
C VAL A 92 -2.22 -2.26 -5.04
N GLY A 93 -1.54 -3.09 -4.25
CA GLY A 93 -0.14 -3.38 -4.40
C GLY A 93 0.13 -4.49 -5.42
N LEU A 94 0.99 -4.22 -6.40
CA LEU A 94 1.45 -5.15 -7.44
C LEU A 94 2.88 -4.76 -7.85
N PHE A 95 3.75 -5.73 -8.18
CA PHE A 95 5.11 -5.48 -8.69
C PHE A 95 5.97 -4.54 -7.82
N GLY A 96 5.88 -4.66 -6.50
CA GLY A 96 6.70 -3.93 -5.53
C GLY A 96 6.25 -2.48 -5.31
N THR A 97 5.07 -2.10 -5.79
CA THR A 97 4.52 -0.75 -5.63
C THR A 97 3.01 -0.77 -5.42
N PHE A 98 2.44 0.38 -5.05
CA PHE A 98 1.00 0.57 -4.92
C PHE A 98 0.43 1.38 -6.08
N LEU A 99 -0.58 0.80 -6.72
CA LEU A 99 -1.33 1.34 -7.84
C LEU A 99 -2.77 1.62 -7.41
N PHE A 100 -3.46 2.44 -8.20
CA PHE A 100 -4.88 2.78 -8.00
C PHE A 100 -5.18 3.29 -6.59
N VAL A 101 -4.25 4.09 -6.03
CA VAL A 101 -4.43 4.64 -4.69
C VAL A 101 -5.49 5.73 -4.73
N SER A 102 -6.48 5.62 -3.84
CA SER A 102 -7.59 6.54 -3.71
C SER A 102 -7.71 7.02 -2.28
N GLU A 103 -7.96 8.32 -2.14
CA GLU A 103 -8.32 8.98 -0.90
C GLU A 103 -9.83 9.25 -0.88
N LYS A 104 -10.48 9.02 0.26
CA LYS A 104 -11.89 9.35 0.50
C LYS A 104 -12.03 10.00 1.87
N THR A 105 -12.87 11.03 1.97
CA THR A 105 -13.23 11.66 3.25
C THR A 105 -14.74 11.54 3.43
N PHE A 106 -15.18 11.16 4.63
CA PHE A 106 -16.58 10.98 5.04
C PHE A 106 -16.93 11.94 6.17
#